data_AF-A0A6M1S262-F1
#
_entry.id   AF-A0A6M1S262-F1
#
_cell.length_a   1.000
_cell.length_b   1.000
_cell.length_c   1.000
_cell.angle_alpha   90.00
_cell.angle_beta   90.00
_cell.angle_gamma   90.00
#
_symmetry.space_group_name_H-M   'P 1'
#
loop_
_entity.id
_entity.type
_entity.pdbx_description
1 polymer ?
#
loop_
_entity_poly.entity_id
_entity_poly.type
_entity_poly.pdbx_seq_one_letter_code
_entity_poly.pdbx_strand_id
1 'polypeptide(L)' 'MSGSSPEEFLILTENDQELNRFFDRVRVAGKIVVKAGEHEFVVEHRPATITGEARRLLARGGPED' A
#
# COMPACT_ATOMS: atom_id res chain seq x y z
N MET A 1 21.98 7.96 11.77
CA MET A 1 20.71 8.66 11.47
C MET A 1 20.10 7.98 10.25
N SER A 2 19.11 7.12 10.45
CA SER A 2 18.43 6.44 9.35
C SER A 2 17.39 7.39 8.80
N GLY A 3 17.73 8.10 7.73
CA GLY A 3 16.76 8.89 6.98
C GLY A 3 15.77 7.93 6.32
N SER A 4 14.56 7.84 6.85
CA SER A 4 13.45 7.22 6.12
C SER A 4 13.18 8.11 4.91
N SER A 5 13.47 7.60 3.71
CA SER A 5 12.95 8.18 2.48
C SER A 5 11.44 8.39 2.64
N PRO A 6 10.88 9.55 2.26
CA PRO A 6 9.44 9.71 2.28
C PRO A 6 8.81 8.58 1.45
N GLU A 7 7.83 7.89 2.04
CA GLU A 7 7.10 6.82 1.35
C GLU A 7 6.44 7.42 0.12
N GLU A 8 6.82 6.93 -1.06
CA GLU A 8 6.20 7.34 -2.32
C GLU A 8 4.84 6.65 -2.44
N PHE A 9 3.76 7.42 -2.34
CA PHE A 9 2.40 6.90 -2.52
C PHE A 9 2.06 6.87 -4.00
N LEU A 10 1.84 5.68 -4.55
CA LEU A 10 1.24 5.51 -5.86
C LEU A 10 -0.29 5.63 -5.75
N ILE A 11 -0.85 6.69 -6.32
CA ILE A 11 -2.30 6.90 -6.40
C ILE A 11 -2.80 6.34 -7.73
N LEU A 12 -3.67 5.34 -7.68
CA LEU A 12 -4.30 4.77 -8.88
C LEU A 12 -5.48 5.63 -9.33
N THR A 13 -5.58 5.81 -10.64
CA THR A 13 -6.68 6.50 -11.32
C THR A 13 -7.52 5.53 -12.14
N GLU A 14 -8.60 6.03 -12.76
CA GLU A 14 -9.43 5.24 -13.67
C GLU A 14 -8.69 4.74 -14.92
N ASN A 15 -7.57 5.38 -15.27
CA ASN A 15 -6.73 4.95 -16.39
C ASN A 15 -5.84 3.75 -16.04
N ASP A 16 -5.65 3.44 -14.76
CA ASP A 16 -4.78 2.36 -14.27
C ASP A 16 -5.54 1.02 -14.14
N GLN A 17 -6.41 0.72 -15.11
CA GLN A 17 -7.39 -0.38 -15.00
C GLN A 17 -6.74 -1.75 -14.76
N GLU A 18 -5.63 -2.04 -15.43
CA GLU A 18 -4.94 -3.32 -15.26
C GLU A 18 -4.32 -3.46 -13.87
N LEU A 19 -3.75 -2.36 -13.37
CA LEU A 19 -3.14 -2.33 -12.05
C LEU A 19 -4.19 -2.43 -10.94
N ASN A 20 -5.34 -1.76 -11.11
CA ASN A 20 -6.50 -1.93 -10.24
C ASN A 20 -6.97 -3.40 -10.19
N ARG A 21 -7.15 -4.04 -11.35
CA ARG A 21 -7.53 -5.47 -11.43
C ARG A 21 -6.50 -6.38 -10.76
N PHE A 22 -5.22 -6.07 -10.88
CA PHE A 22 -4.16 -6.80 -10.20
C PHE A 22 -4.29 -6.69 -8.68
N PHE A 23 -4.45 -5.47 -8.15
CA PHE A 23 -4.62 -5.27 -6.71
C PHE A 23 -5.90 -5.92 -6.17
N ASP A 24 -6.99 -5.96 -6.95
CA ASP A 24 -8.20 -6.69 -6.55
C ASP A 24 -7.95 -8.18 -6.39
N ARG A 25 -7.21 -8.81 -7.34
CA ARG A 25 -6.82 -10.22 -7.23
C ARG A 25 -5.97 -10.48 -5.99
N VAL A 26 -4.98 -9.62 -5.75
CA VAL A 26 -4.09 -9.71 -4.58
C VAL A 26 -4.89 -9.56 -3.28
N ARG A 27 -5.85 -8.62 -3.23
CA ARG A 27 -6.70 -8.39 -2.05
C ARG A 27 -7.59 -9.60 -1.74
N VAL A 28 -8.16 -10.24 -2.77
CA VAL A 28 -9.04 -11.42 -2.61
C VAL A 28 -8.23 -12.66 -2.20
N ALA A 29 -7.08 -12.89 -2.85
CA ALA A 29 -6.25 -14.06 -2.58
C ALA A 29 -5.42 -13.94 -1.29
N GLY A 30 -5.13 -12.72 -0.84
CA GLY A 30 -4.25 -12.43 0.30
C GLY A 30 -2.76 -12.62 0.00
N LYS A 31 -2.41 -13.64 -0.80
CA LYS A 31 -1.06 -13.91 -1.29
C LYS A 31 -1.13 -14.55 -2.67
N ILE A 32 -0.34 -14.05 -3.61
CA ILE A 32 -0.18 -14.66 -4.93
C ILE A 32 1.29 -14.76 -5.31
N VAL A 33 1.59 -15.72 -6.18
CA VAL A 33 2.88 -15.83 -6.86
C VAL A 33 2.69 -15.37 -8.30
N VAL A 34 3.48 -14.39 -8.72
CA VAL A 34 3.45 -13.79 -10.06
C VAL A 34 4.70 -14.21 -10.80
N LYS A 35 4.55 -14.82 -11.96
CA LYS A 35 5.66 -15.12 -12.86
C LYS A 35 5.66 -14.13 -14.02
N ALA A 36 6.76 -13.41 -14.20
CA ALA A 36 6.94 -12.46 -15.30
C ALA A 36 8.29 -12.74 -15.99
N GLY A 37 8.22 -13.33 -17.18
CA GLY A 37 9.40 -13.87 -17.87
C GLY A 37 10.08 -14.96 -17.03
N GLU A 38 11.38 -14.78 -16.77
CA GLU A 38 12.19 -15.67 -15.95
C GLU A 38 12.12 -15.36 -14.44
N HIS A 39 11.36 -14.34 -14.06
CA HIS A 39 11.27 -13.90 -12.67
C HIS A 39 9.98 -14.36 -11.99
N GLU A 40 10.11 -14.70 -10.72
CA GLU A 40 9.01 -15.08 -9.84
C GLU A 40 8.95 -14.12 -8.65
N PHE A 41 7.77 -13.57 -8.40
CA PHE A 41 7.52 -12.59 -7.34
C PHE A 41 6.44 -13.12 -6.42
N VAL A 42 6.68 -13.00 -5.12
CA VAL A 42 5.64 -13.24 -4.12
C VAL A 42 5.03 -11.91 -3.75
N VAL A 43 3.72 -11.76 -3.95
CA VAL A 43 2.98 -10.54 -3.65
C VAL A 43 1.97 -10.84 -2.55
N GLU A 44 2.10 -10.16 -1.42
CA GLU A 44 1.26 -10.33 -0.24
C GLU A 44 0.48 -9.06 0.04
N HIS A 45 -0.85 -9.19 0.19
CA HIS A 45 -1.68 -8.11 0.69
C HIS A 45 -1.50 -8.00 2.20
N ARG A 46 -0.80 -6.95 2.64
CA ARG A 46 -0.73 -6.57 4.04
C ARG A 46 -1.51 -5.26 4.22
N PRO A 47 -2.68 -5.29 4.87
CA PRO A 47 -3.41 -4.07 5.16
C PRO A 47 -2.48 -3.12 5.92
N ALA A 48 -2.31 -1.92 5.41
CA ALA A 48 -1.78 -0.81 6.19
C ALA A 48 -2.82 -0.50 7.26
N THR A 49 -2.79 -1.28 8.35
CA THR A 49 -3.54 -0.95 9.54
C THR A 49 -3.00 0.41 9.94
N ILE A 50 -3.82 1.46 9.93
CA ILE A 50 -3.43 2.74 10.52
C ILE A 50 -2.88 2.38 11.89
N THR A 51 -1.56 2.44 12.05
CA THR A 51 -0.92 2.09 13.30
C THR A 51 -1.57 3.00 14.34
N GLY A 52 -1.80 2.51 15.56
CA GLY A 52 -2.50 3.30 16.58
C GLY A 52 -1.91 4.70 16.80
N GLU A 53 -0.67 4.92 16.35
CA GLU A 53 0.02 6.19 16.24
C GLU A 53 -0.59 7.18 15.24
N ALA A 54 -0.90 6.78 14.00
CA ALA A 54 -1.57 7.65 13.03
C ALA A 54 -3.03 7.95 13.43
N ARG A 55 -3.72 7.00 14.10
CA ARG A 55 -5.01 7.29 14.76
C ARG A 55 -4.87 8.31 15.89
N ARG A 56 -3.80 8.23 16.69
CA ARG A 56 -3.53 9.17 17.80
C ARG A 56 -3.20 10.57 17.31
N LEU A 57 -2.48 10.71 16.20
CA LEU A 57 -2.19 12.00 15.56
C LEU A 57 -3.47 12.66 15.02
N LEU A 58 -4.34 11.87 14.36
CA LEU A 58 -5.64 12.38 13.88
C LEU A 58 -6.61 12.72 15.04
N ALA A 59 -6.56 11.98 16.14
CA ALA A 59 -7.41 12.21 17.31
C ALA A 59 -7.01 13.41 18.18
N ARG A 60 -5.80 13.97 18.01
CA ARG A 60 -5.32 15.13 18.77
C ARG A 60 -5.67 16.49 18.15
N GLY A 61 -6.34 16.51 17.00
CA GLY A 61 -7.07 17.70 16.52
C GLY A 61 -6.20 18.86 16.04
N GLY A 62 -5.87 18.86 14.75
CA GLY A 62 -5.51 20.06 13.98
C GLY A 62 -4.24 20.82 14.40
N PRO A 63 -3.74 21.76 13.57
CA PRO A 63 -2.61 22.59 13.95
C PRO A 63 -3.01 23.50 15.12
N GLU A 64 -2.16 23.56 16.16
CA GLU A 64 -2.15 24.68 17.10
C GLU A 64 -1.54 25.88 16.36
N ASP A 65 -2.21 27.03 16.44
CA ASP A 65 -1.82 28.32 15.83
C ASP A 65 -0.36 28.73 16.10
#